data_AF-A0A5P8WBN7-F1
#
_entry.id   AF-A0A5P8WBN7-F1
#
_cell.length_a   1.000
_cell.length_b   1.000
_cell.length_c   1.000
_cell.angle_alpha   90.00
_cell.angle_beta   90.00
_cell.angle_gamma   90.00
#
_symmetry.space_group_name_H-M   'P 1'
#
loop_
_entity.id
_entity.type
_entity.pdbx_description
1 polymer ?
#
loop_
_entity_poly.entity_id
_entity_poly.type
_entity_poly.pdbx_seq_one_letter_code
_entity_poly.pdbx_strand_id
1 'polypeptide(L)'
;MHPTYISKIKYESYILSQYERTKQKSPNINIATNKIDVKGYLQQKGYVSNYFIAKEWTVSNTVEELLSFFKARAYGLCWRVSDDIFHQVINEFEEFCINHYGSLKTNLSSEAKFEIWAYKAI
;
A
#
# COMPACT_ATOMS: atom_id res chain seq x y z
N MET A 1 -11.07 3.66 -23.50
CA MET A 1 -10.53 2.53 -22.70
C MET A 1 -9.02 2.68 -22.65
N HIS A 2 -8.47 3.09 -21.51
CA HIS A 2 -7.03 3.37 -21.36
C HIS A 2 -6.24 2.08 -21.04
N PRO A 3 -5.19 1.74 -21.82
CA PRO A 3 -4.36 0.54 -21.62
C PRO A 3 -3.63 0.46 -20.26
N THR A 4 -3.50 1.58 -19.55
CA THR A 4 -2.77 1.72 -18.28
C THR A 4 -3.49 1.13 -17.06
N TYR A 5 -4.80 0.90 -17.14
CA TYR A 5 -5.56 0.34 -16.00
C TYR A 5 -5.41 -1.18 -15.87
N ILE A 6 -5.14 -1.86 -16.98
CA ILE A 6 -5.00 -3.32 -17.05
C ILE A 6 -3.63 -3.78 -16.52
N SER A 7 -2.58 -2.97 -16.67
CA SER A 7 -1.24 -3.31 -16.18
C SER A 7 -1.14 -3.27 -14.65
N LYS A 8 -1.84 -2.32 -14.00
CA LYS A 8 -1.84 -2.14 -12.53
C LYS A 8 -2.41 -3.35 -11.79
N ILE A 9 -3.57 -3.85 -12.24
CA ILE A 9 -4.25 -5.02 -11.64
C ILE A 9 -3.40 -6.28 -11.78
N LYS A 10 -2.71 -6.43 -12.92
CA LYS A 10 -1.92 -7.64 -13.22
C LYS A 10 -0.65 -7.73 -12.37
N TYR A 11 -0.03 -6.60 -12.05
CA TYR A 11 1.19 -6.56 -11.24
C TYR A 11 0.90 -6.72 -9.74
N GLU A 12 -0.17 -6.08 -9.22
CA GLU A 12 -0.65 -6.34 -7.85
C GLU A 12 -0.99 -7.82 -7.64
N SER A 13 -1.67 -8.44 -8.61
CA SER A 13 -2.00 -9.87 -8.56
C SER A 13 -0.74 -10.76 -8.55
N TYR A 14 0.29 -10.36 -9.28
CA TYR A 14 1.56 -11.09 -9.33
C TYR A 14 2.32 -11.02 -7.99
N ILE A 15 2.47 -9.82 -7.42
CA ILE A 15 3.11 -9.63 -6.11
C ILE A 15 2.36 -10.41 -5.02
N LEU A 16 1.03 -10.34 -5.01
CA LEU A 16 0.20 -11.10 -4.07
C LEU A 16 0.40 -12.61 -4.24
N SER A 17 0.48 -13.10 -5.49
CA SER A 17 0.69 -14.53 -5.75
C SER A 17 2.06 -15.05 -5.30
N GLN A 18 3.12 -14.24 -5.36
CA GLN A 18 4.46 -14.60 -4.87
C GLN A 18 4.51 -14.56 -3.33
N TYR A 19 3.79 -13.61 -2.73
CA TYR A 19 3.65 -13.52 -1.27
C TYR A 19 2.83 -14.69 -0.69
N GLU A 20 1.82 -15.17 -1.40
CA GLU A 20 1.07 -16.38 -0.99
C GLU A 20 1.90 -17.66 -1.14
N ARG A 21 2.73 -17.75 -2.18
CA ARG A 21 3.60 -18.91 -2.44
C ARG A 21 4.70 -19.07 -1.39
N THR A 22 5.08 -17.99 -0.72
CA THR A 22 6.12 -17.96 0.34
C THR A 22 5.60 -18.26 1.75
N LYS A 23 4.27 -18.38 1.96
CA LYS A 23 3.67 -18.75 3.25
C LYS A 23 3.97 -20.18 3.74
N GLN A 24 4.65 -21.02 2.97
CA GLN A 24 4.87 -22.43 3.35
C GLN A 24 6.10 -22.71 4.24
N LYS A 25 6.91 -21.71 4.64
CA LYS A 25 8.07 -21.95 5.53
C LYS A 25 8.34 -20.88 6.60
N SER A 26 7.32 -20.23 7.14
CA SER A 26 7.48 -19.49 8.39
C SER A 26 6.69 -20.17 9.52
N PRO A 27 7.28 -20.35 10.72
CA PRO A 27 6.56 -20.93 11.84
C PRO A 27 5.38 -20.03 12.18
N ASN A 28 4.20 -20.63 12.04
CA ASN A 28 2.85 -20.18 12.35
C ASN A 28 2.75 -19.01 13.35
N ILE A 29 2.92 -17.77 12.88
CA ILE A 29 2.36 -16.61 13.57
C ILE A 29 0.90 -16.53 13.14
N ASN A 30 0.08 -17.42 13.71
CA ASN A 30 -1.38 -17.32 13.73
C ASN A 30 -1.79 -16.12 14.62
N ILE A 31 -1.32 -14.92 14.31
CA ILE A 31 -2.04 -13.72 14.74
C ILE A 31 -3.15 -13.60 13.72
N ALA A 32 -4.31 -14.13 14.07
CA ALA A 32 -5.55 -13.80 13.40
C ALA A 32 -5.53 -12.28 13.16
N THR A 33 -5.48 -11.86 11.90
CA THR A 33 -5.96 -10.54 11.49
C THR A 33 -7.47 -10.58 11.71
N ASN A 34 -7.88 -10.60 12.98
CA ASN A 34 -9.23 -10.27 13.38
C ASN A 34 -9.42 -8.88 12.83
N LYS A 35 -10.16 -8.79 11.73
CA LYS A 35 -10.54 -7.53 11.11
C LYS A 35 -11.19 -6.70 12.21
N ILE A 36 -10.48 -5.70 12.73
CA ILE A 36 -10.96 -4.90 13.85
C ILE A 36 -12.17 -4.11 13.31
N ASP A 37 -13.37 -4.53 13.69
CA ASP A 37 -14.60 -3.82 13.36
C ASP A 37 -14.80 -2.65 14.31
N VAL A 38 -14.02 -1.58 14.07
CA VAL A 38 -14.10 -0.33 14.85
C VAL A 38 -15.52 0.27 14.76
N LYS A 39 -16.16 0.15 13.60
CA LYS A 39 -17.52 0.68 13.38
C LYS A 39 -18.53 -0.07 14.24
N GLY A 40 -18.54 -1.40 14.19
CA GLY A 40 -19.43 -2.23 15.00
C GLY A 40 -19.20 -2.02 16.50
N TYR A 41 -17.93 -1.92 16.93
CA TYR A 41 -17.59 -1.61 18.32
C TYR A 41 -18.19 -0.27 18.79
N LEU A 42 -18.03 0.80 18.00
CA LEU A 42 -18.54 2.13 18.36
C LEU A 42 -20.07 2.21 18.28
N GLN A 43 -20.70 1.51 17.34
CA GLN A 43 -22.15 1.40 17.26
C GLN A 43 -22.75 0.72 18.49
N GLN A 44 -22.14 -0.37 18.99
CA GLN A 44 -22.56 -1.02 20.24
C GLN A 44 -22.44 -0.09 21.47
N LYS A 45 -21.57 0.91 21.40
CA LYS A 45 -21.39 1.94 22.44
C LYS A 45 -22.33 3.14 22.28
N GLY A 46 -23.28 3.10 21.35
CA GLY A 46 -24.24 4.18 21.12
C GLY A 46 -23.70 5.34 20.28
N TYR A 47 -22.61 5.13 19.52
CA TYR A 47 -22.09 6.16 18.61
C TYR A 47 -22.60 5.97 17.18
N VAL A 48 -22.89 7.08 16.52
CA VAL A 48 -23.12 7.15 15.06
C VAL A 48 -21.85 7.61 14.37
N SER A 49 -21.45 6.87 13.34
CA SER A 49 -20.31 7.22 12.48
C SER A 49 -20.78 8.08 11.31
N ASN A 50 -20.11 9.21 11.11
CA ASN A 50 -20.25 10.08 9.95
C ASN A 50 -18.93 10.07 9.19
N TYR A 51 -19.01 9.88 7.87
CA TYR A 51 -17.85 9.89 6.98
C TYR A 51 -17.95 11.08 6.04
N PHE A 52 -16.84 11.78 5.87
CA PHE A 52 -16.75 12.90 4.95
C PHE A 52 -15.35 13.00 4.33
N ILE A 53 -15.31 13.39 3.06
CA ILE A 53 -14.09 13.75 2.36
C ILE A 53 -13.89 15.25 2.60
N ALA A 54 -12.84 15.60 3.33
CA ALA A 54 -12.54 16.98 3.70
C ALA A 54 -11.77 17.72 2.60
N LYS A 55 -11.00 17.01 1.78
CA LYS A 55 -10.26 17.58 0.65
C LYS A 55 -9.89 16.50 -0.36
N GLU A 56 -9.83 16.88 -1.64
CA GLU A 56 -9.29 16.09 -2.74
C GLU A 56 -8.23 16.90 -3.49
N TRP A 57 -7.17 16.25 -3.96
CA TRP A 57 -6.12 16.87 -4.76
C TRP A 57 -5.35 15.81 -5.55
N THR A 58 -4.75 16.19 -6.67
CA THR A 58 -3.82 15.33 -7.40
C THR A 58 -2.44 15.40 -6.76
N VAL A 59 -1.85 14.24 -6.47
CA VAL A 59 -0.43 14.10 -6.10
C VAL A 59 0.34 13.66 -7.33
N SER A 60 1.49 14.28 -7.58
CA SER A 60 2.39 13.93 -8.68
C SER A 60 3.80 13.78 -8.15
N ASN A 61 4.44 12.66 -8.46
CA ASN A 61 5.81 12.35 -8.08
C ASN A 61 6.54 11.63 -9.20
N THR A 62 7.85 11.73 -9.23
CA THR A 62 8.66 10.85 -10.08
C THR A 62 8.68 9.43 -9.51
N VAL A 63 8.93 8.43 -10.36
CA VAL A 63 9.16 7.05 -9.92
C VAL A 63 10.32 6.98 -8.91
N GLU A 64 11.37 7.77 -9.11
CA GLU A 64 12.50 7.89 -8.18
C GLU A 64 12.08 8.39 -6.80
N GLU A 65 11.28 9.45 -6.73
CA GLU A 65 10.76 9.99 -5.47
C GLU A 65 9.95 8.93 -4.71
N LEU A 66 9.07 8.22 -5.42
CA LEU A 66 8.27 7.15 -4.81
C LEU A 66 9.15 6.00 -4.30
N LEU A 67 10.16 5.60 -5.08
CA LEU A 67 11.12 4.56 -4.70
C LEU A 67 11.96 5.00 -3.49
N SER A 68 12.27 6.29 -3.36
CA SER A 68 13.07 6.84 -2.26
C SER A 68 12.43 6.57 -0.90
N PHE A 69 11.10 6.56 -0.78
CA PHE A 69 10.41 6.24 0.47
C PHE A 69 10.62 4.78 0.89
N PHE A 70 10.65 3.85 -0.07
CA PHE A 70 10.96 2.45 0.20
C PHE A 70 12.43 2.27 0.58
N LYS A 71 13.35 2.92 -0.15
CA LYS A 71 14.79 2.93 0.17
C LYS A 71 15.07 3.48 1.57
N ALA A 72 14.36 4.53 1.98
CA ALA A 72 14.43 5.13 3.31
C ALA A 72 13.69 4.32 4.39
N ARG A 73 13.04 3.20 4.03
CA ARG A 73 12.24 2.36 4.92
C ARG A 73 11.14 3.13 5.66
N ALA A 74 10.52 4.09 4.99
CA ALA A 74 9.45 4.92 5.57
C ALA A 74 8.17 4.12 5.90
N TYR A 75 8.01 2.94 5.30
CA TYR A 75 6.87 2.05 5.53
C TYR A 75 7.27 0.88 6.45
N GLY A 76 6.46 0.60 7.47
CA GLY A 76 6.73 -0.50 8.41
C GLY A 76 6.81 -1.89 7.77
N LEU A 77 6.28 -2.07 6.54
CA LEU A 77 6.46 -3.30 5.76
C LEU A 77 7.93 -3.55 5.39
N CYS A 78 8.73 -2.50 5.21
CA CYS A 78 10.15 -2.59 4.87
C CYS A 78 10.98 -3.16 6.03
N TRP A 79 10.44 -3.22 7.24
CA TRP A 79 11.14 -3.69 8.44
C TRP A 79 10.89 -5.19 8.73
N ARG A 80 10.08 -5.86 7.92
CA ARG A 80 9.69 -7.26 8.14
C ARG A 80 10.69 -8.28 7.60
N VAL A 81 11.69 -7.83 6.87
CA VAL A 81 12.69 -8.66 6.22
C VAL A 81 14.09 -8.26 6.70
N SER A 82 15.06 -9.17 6.61
CA SER A 82 16.45 -8.85 6.90
C SER A 82 17.00 -7.82 5.91
N ASP A 83 18.10 -7.17 6.28
CA ASP A 83 18.74 -6.16 5.44
C ASP A 83 19.17 -6.72 4.07
N ASP A 84 19.72 -7.93 4.01
CA ASP A 84 20.13 -8.55 2.75
C ASP A 84 18.94 -8.75 1.79
N ILE A 85 17.83 -9.28 2.31
CA ILE A 85 16.60 -9.47 1.53
C ILE A 85 16.03 -8.12 1.10
N PHE A 86 16.04 -7.12 1.99
CA PHE A 86 15.59 -5.78 1.66
C PHE A 86 16.38 -5.18 0.49
N HIS A 87 17.71 -5.20 0.56
CA HIS A 87 18.54 -4.62 -0.50
C HIS A 87 18.33 -5.34 -1.84
N GLN A 88 18.25 -6.67 -1.83
CA GLN A 88 17.95 -7.44 -3.02
C GLN A 88 16.60 -7.03 -3.63
N VAL A 89 15.53 -7.02 -2.83
CA VAL A 89 14.18 -6.69 -3.30
C VAL A 89 14.08 -5.25 -3.81
N ILE A 90 14.75 -4.31 -3.15
CA ILE A 90 14.77 -2.91 -3.58
C ILE A 90 15.48 -2.74 -4.93
N ASN A 91 16.58 -3.44 -5.16
CA ASN A 91 17.28 -3.41 -6.44
C ASN A 91 16.43 -4.03 -7.56
N GLU A 92 15.83 -5.20 -7.31
CA GLU A 92 14.91 -5.84 -8.27
C GLU A 92 13.70 -4.95 -8.59
N PHE A 93 13.18 -4.24 -7.58
CA PHE A 93 12.06 -3.33 -7.76
C PHE A 93 12.44 -2.07 -8.56
N GLU A 94 13.65 -1.55 -8.36
CA GLU A 94 14.18 -0.43 -9.15
C GLU A 94 14.36 -0.80 -10.63
N GLU A 95 14.95 -1.97 -10.92
CA GLU A 95 15.06 -2.48 -12.28
C GLU A 95 13.69 -2.67 -12.93
N PHE A 96 12.74 -3.24 -12.19
CA PHE A 96 11.36 -3.34 -12.64
C PHE A 96 10.78 -1.95 -12.98
N CYS A 97 10.98 -0.96 -12.12
CA CYS A 97 10.51 0.40 -12.34
C CYS A 97 11.08 1.02 -13.62
N ILE A 98 12.38 0.86 -13.87
CA ILE A 98 13.03 1.33 -15.11
C ILE A 98 12.41 0.64 -16.33
N ASN A 99 12.28 -0.69 -16.29
CA ASN A 99 11.75 -1.47 -17.40
C ASN A 99 10.27 -1.15 -17.69
N HIS A 100 9.47 -0.89 -16.65
CA HIS A 100 8.04 -0.65 -16.78
C HIS A 100 7.71 0.79 -17.17
N TYR A 101 8.39 1.77 -16.55
CA TYR A 101 8.11 3.19 -16.74
C TYR A 101 9.07 3.89 -17.71
N GLY A 102 10.07 3.19 -18.23
CA GLY A 102 11.10 3.68 -19.15
C GLY A 102 12.18 4.54 -18.48
N SER A 103 11.86 5.21 -17.38
CA SER A 103 12.78 6.05 -16.62
C SER A 103 12.31 6.22 -15.18
N LEU A 104 13.27 6.35 -14.25
CA LEU A 104 12.97 6.78 -12.88
C LEU A 104 12.48 8.23 -12.81
N LYS A 105 12.73 9.04 -13.85
CA LYS A 105 12.25 10.42 -13.96
C LYS A 105 10.82 10.53 -14.48
N THR A 106 10.19 9.41 -14.85
CA THR A 106 8.78 9.40 -15.29
C THR A 106 7.89 9.89 -14.14
N ASN A 107 7.03 10.86 -14.42
CA ASN A 107 6.04 11.35 -13.47
C ASN A 107 4.82 10.43 -13.42
N LEU A 108 4.42 10.09 -12.20
CA LEU A 108 3.19 9.37 -11.89
C LEU A 108 2.29 10.29 -11.08
N SER A 109 1.03 10.38 -11.48
CA SER A 109 0.02 11.13 -10.75
C SER A 109 -1.13 10.23 -10.29
N SER A 110 -1.69 10.56 -9.14
CA SER A 110 -2.91 9.92 -8.63
C SER A 110 -3.74 10.90 -7.83
N GLU A 111 -5.04 10.65 -7.80
CA GLU A 111 -5.96 11.39 -6.93
C GLU A 111 -5.76 10.97 -5.48
N ALA A 112 -5.57 11.94 -4.61
CA ALA A 112 -5.48 11.79 -3.17
C ALA A 112 -6.64 12.50 -2.49
N LYS A 113 -7.04 11.99 -1.33
CA LYS A 113 -8.10 12.57 -0.51
C LYS A 113 -7.77 12.51 0.96
N PHE A 114 -8.24 13.52 1.70
CA PHE A 114 -8.20 13.54 3.15
C PHE A 114 -9.59 13.17 3.68
N GLU A 115 -9.68 12.02 4.33
CA GLU A 115 -10.92 11.43 4.83
C GLU A 115 -11.03 11.63 6.33
N ILE A 116 -12.23 11.94 6.80
CA ILE A 116 -12.51 12.09 8.23
C ILE A 116 -13.67 11.18 8.60
N TRP A 117 -13.45 10.40 9.66
CA TRP A 117 -14.50 9.69 10.38
C TRP A 117 -14.77 10.42 11.70
N ALA A 118 -15.98 10.94 11.86
CA ALA A 118 -16.43 11.51 13.12
C ALA A 118 -17.46 10.59 13.77
N TYR A 119 -17.36 10.46 15.10
CA TYR A 119 -18.28 9.64 15.89
C TYR A 119 -18.97 10.54 16.91
N LYS A 120 -20.30 10.49 16.93
CA LYS A 120 -21.12 11.27 17.86
C LYS A 120 -21.94 10.31 18.73
N ALA A 121 -21.91 10.50 20.04
CA ALA A 121 -22.79 9.79 20.95
C ALA A 121 -24.25 10.20 20.70
N ILE A 122 -25.16 9.22 20.70
CA ILE A 122 -26.60 9.45 20.70
C ILE A 122 -27.03 9.79 22.13
#